data_AF-A0A076HHI0-F1
#
_entry.id   AF-A0A076HHI0-F1
#
_cell.length_a   1.000
_cell.length_b   1.000
_cell.length_c   1.000
_cell.angle_alpha   90.00
_cell.angle_beta   90.00
_cell.angle_gamma   90.00
#
_symmetry.space_group_name_H-M   'P 1'
#
loop_
_entity.id
_entity.type
_entity.pdbx_description
1 polymer ?
#
loop_
_entity_poly.entity_id
_entity_poly.type
_entity_poly.pdbx_seq_one_letter_code
_entity_poly.pdbx_strand_id
1 'polypeptide(L)'
;MALSAPVLLVGELNAEERINWLKSPAQSTTTPLQAPPPLPVPPSLPPQSFRYRLGPGDQLVTSVFKIEGYEAQVQVLGDGTINLPRLGTVEVWGLTLEEARQRITDGYRQFLRRPLVYLDLVKPRPVRVTVTGQVLRPGVFTLPVDSQGSVDSSGDPTAVGSDGGGWPSMVEVIQKAGGISATGDLGHLELLRPSPIPGGPTQSYVFDYLTVLKNGGFAPNPLIYDGDSIRVRKSTSPINVDLLTTAASNFAPAAINVQVVGEVFSPGVVQVGSNAPLSSAILASGGVTRRGSVKRVDLIRVDRQGRSMVKQLRYDPHAVLSSANNPPLRNGDVVVVDRNTFTKVTDTMTDAMLPFEPIVDAVSVYRLLGLPAPTSVGR
;
A
#
# COMPACT_ATOMS: atom_id res chain seq x y z
N MET A 1 -40.17 -64.00 -62.65
CA MET A 1 -39.57 -62.96 -61.78
C MET A 1 -40.63 -62.56 -60.79
N ALA A 2 -40.42 -62.93 -59.52
CA ALA A 2 -41.40 -62.84 -58.45
C ALA A 2 -41.22 -61.55 -57.65
N LEU A 3 -42.33 -60.90 -57.29
CA LEU A 3 -42.61 -60.35 -55.95
C LEU A 3 -43.99 -59.69 -55.98
N SER A 4 -44.96 -60.42 -55.43
CA SER A 4 -46.32 -59.97 -55.15
C SER A 4 -46.35 -59.40 -53.75
N ALA A 5 -46.96 -58.23 -53.56
CA ALA A 5 -47.22 -57.64 -52.26
C ALA A 5 -48.19 -58.50 -51.43
N PRO A 6 -48.07 -58.47 -50.10
CA PRO A 6 -49.22 -58.68 -49.24
C PRO A 6 -49.42 -57.58 -48.19
N VAL A 7 -50.66 -57.59 -47.71
CA VAL A 7 -51.39 -56.67 -46.83
C VAL A 7 -51.25 -57.10 -45.36
N LEU A 8 -51.37 -56.11 -44.45
CA LEU A 8 -51.63 -56.12 -42.99
C LEU A 8 -51.35 -57.39 -42.14
N LEU A 9 -50.63 -57.19 -41.03
CA LEU A 9 -51.11 -57.64 -39.71
C LEU A 9 -50.52 -56.76 -38.58
N VAL A 10 -51.42 -56.23 -37.75
CA VAL A 10 -51.12 -55.57 -36.47
C VAL A 10 -50.64 -56.62 -35.48
N GLY A 11 -49.45 -56.42 -34.91
CA GLY A 11 -48.92 -57.22 -33.80
C GLY A 11 -48.70 -56.33 -32.59
N GLU A 12 -49.49 -56.57 -31.54
CA GLU A 12 -49.41 -55.93 -30.23
C GLU A 12 -48.01 -56.13 -29.60
N LEU A 13 -47.44 -55.06 -29.05
CA LEU A 13 -46.26 -55.14 -28.19
C LEU A 13 -46.70 -55.66 -26.82
N ASN A 14 -46.36 -56.90 -26.50
CA ASN A 14 -46.57 -57.50 -25.18
C ASN A 14 -45.90 -56.68 -24.07
N ALA A 15 -46.62 -56.49 -22.96
CA ALA A 15 -46.26 -55.60 -21.85
C ALA A 15 -45.15 -56.12 -20.92
N GLU A 16 -44.38 -57.16 -21.29
CA GLU A 16 -43.43 -57.83 -20.38
C GLU A 16 -41.94 -57.56 -20.64
N GLU A 17 -41.54 -56.89 -21.73
CA GLU A 17 -40.12 -56.57 -22.01
C GLU A 17 -39.62 -55.24 -21.42
N ARG A 18 -40.43 -54.55 -20.59
CA ARG A 18 -40.05 -53.25 -20.00
C ARG A 18 -39.30 -53.34 -18.66
N ILE A 19 -39.02 -54.54 -18.16
CA ILE A 19 -38.41 -54.76 -16.83
C ILE A 19 -37.19 -55.69 -16.93
N ASN A 20 -36.12 -55.27 -17.60
CA ASN A 20 -34.85 -56.00 -17.48
C ASN A 20 -33.58 -55.14 -17.46
N TRP A 21 -33.69 -53.81 -17.29
CA TRP A 21 -32.54 -52.92 -17.14
C TRP A 21 -32.07 -52.74 -15.68
N LEU A 22 -32.70 -53.44 -14.72
CA LEU A 22 -32.35 -53.41 -13.29
C LEU A 22 -31.47 -54.59 -12.83
N LYS A 23 -30.95 -55.43 -13.74
CA LYS A 23 -30.10 -56.60 -13.42
C LYS A 23 -28.66 -56.48 -13.89
N SER A 24 -28.11 -55.27 -13.98
CA SER A 24 -26.66 -55.07 -14.05
C SER A 24 -26.19 -54.41 -12.76
N PRO A 25 -25.45 -55.10 -11.87
CA PRO A 25 -24.81 -54.40 -10.76
C PRO A 25 -23.76 -53.47 -11.39
N ALA A 26 -23.98 -52.16 -11.27
CA ALA A 26 -22.96 -51.17 -11.54
C ALA A 26 -21.75 -51.52 -10.65
N GLN A 27 -20.67 -52.00 -11.27
CA GLN A 27 -19.39 -52.10 -10.58
C GLN A 27 -18.95 -50.68 -10.28
N SER A 28 -19.29 -50.20 -9.09
CA SER A 28 -18.71 -49.01 -8.49
C SER A 28 -17.22 -49.26 -8.30
N THR A 29 -16.43 -48.83 -9.30
CA THR A 29 -15.00 -48.58 -9.12
C THR A 29 -14.88 -47.42 -8.15
N THR A 30 -14.80 -47.73 -6.86
CA THR A 30 -14.40 -46.78 -5.83
C THR A 30 -12.92 -46.49 -6.01
N THR A 31 -12.58 -45.59 -6.94
CA THR A 31 -11.31 -44.87 -6.84
C THR A 31 -11.40 -44.11 -5.50
N PRO A 32 -10.56 -44.41 -4.49
CA PRO A 32 -10.59 -43.61 -3.28
C PRO A 32 -10.31 -42.17 -3.69
N LEU A 33 -11.18 -41.23 -3.28
CA LEU A 33 -10.92 -39.81 -3.44
C LEU A 33 -9.56 -39.52 -2.78
N GLN A 34 -8.52 -39.36 -3.59
CA GLN A 34 -7.26 -38.85 -3.11
C GLN A 34 -7.53 -37.40 -2.69
N ALA A 35 -7.32 -37.10 -1.41
CA ALA A 35 -7.48 -35.75 -0.91
C ALA A 35 -6.64 -34.81 -1.80
N PRO A 36 -7.18 -33.65 -2.19
CA PRO A 36 -6.39 -32.67 -2.92
C PRO A 36 -5.09 -32.40 -2.14
N PRO A 37 -3.95 -32.21 -2.83
CA PRO A 37 -2.69 -31.91 -2.17
C PRO A 37 -2.92 -30.74 -1.20
N PRO A 38 -2.33 -30.79 0.01
CA PRO A 38 -2.49 -29.69 0.96
C PRO A 38 -2.08 -28.39 0.28
N LEU A 39 -2.93 -27.37 0.44
CA LEU A 39 -2.64 -26.04 -0.08
C LEU A 39 -1.24 -25.62 0.41
N PRO A 40 -0.44 -24.92 -0.42
CA PRO A 40 0.82 -24.36 0.02
C PRO A 40 0.58 -23.57 1.31
N VAL A 41 1.33 -23.88 2.36
CA VAL A 41 1.25 -23.14 3.61
C VAL A 41 1.62 -21.69 3.26
N PRO A 42 0.74 -20.70 3.52
CA PRO A 42 1.10 -19.31 3.30
C PRO A 42 2.36 -18.99 4.11
N PRO A 43 3.27 -18.11 3.62
CA PRO A 43 4.41 -17.69 4.39
C PRO A 43 3.94 -17.23 5.76
N SER A 44 4.51 -17.79 6.82
CA SER A 44 4.15 -17.43 8.18
C SER A 44 4.50 -15.97 8.39
N LEU A 45 3.46 -15.12 8.45
CA LEU A 45 3.65 -13.75 8.90
C LEU A 45 4.25 -13.79 10.30
N PRO A 46 5.19 -12.89 10.64
CA PRO A 46 5.59 -12.73 12.03
C PRO A 46 4.31 -12.54 12.86
N PRO A 47 4.19 -13.19 14.03
CA PRO A 47 3.01 -13.08 14.86
C PRO A 47 2.69 -11.59 15.08
N GLN A 48 1.46 -11.19 14.80
CA GLN A 48 1.04 -9.79 14.87
C GLN A 48 1.11 -9.20 16.29
N SER A 49 1.23 -10.05 17.31
CA SER A 49 1.37 -9.67 18.71
C SER A 49 2.82 -9.59 19.17
N PHE A 50 3.65 -8.81 18.47
CA PHE A 50 4.92 -8.39 19.08
C PHE A 50 4.59 -7.33 20.14
N ARG A 51 4.48 -7.77 21.39
CA ARG A 51 4.29 -6.87 22.53
C ARG A 51 5.55 -6.05 22.70
N TYR A 52 5.40 -4.72 22.77
CA TYR A 52 6.51 -3.82 23.00
C TYR A 52 7.28 -4.22 24.27
N ARG A 53 8.62 -4.25 24.14
CA ARG A 53 9.55 -4.61 25.20
C ARG A 53 10.49 -3.45 25.47
N LEU A 54 10.64 -3.14 26.75
CA LEU A 54 11.51 -2.10 27.24
C LEU A 54 12.96 -2.38 26.87
N GLY A 55 13.70 -1.33 26.59
CA GLY A 55 15.11 -1.40 26.24
C GLY A 55 15.78 -0.03 26.32
N PRO A 56 17.11 0.02 26.15
CA PRO A 56 17.88 1.22 26.38
C PRO A 56 17.39 2.43 25.59
N GLY A 57 17.22 3.56 26.26
CA GLY A 57 16.77 4.81 25.65
C GLY A 57 15.28 5.10 25.82
N ASP A 58 14.46 4.14 26.24
CA ASP A 58 13.05 4.36 26.54
C ASP A 58 12.89 5.30 27.76
N GLN A 59 11.92 6.21 27.71
CA GLN A 59 11.59 7.09 28.81
C GLN A 59 10.27 6.66 29.45
N LEU A 60 10.33 6.42 30.75
CA LEU A 60 9.24 5.92 31.56
C LEU A 60 8.88 6.93 32.63
N VAL A 61 7.60 6.98 32.96
CA VAL A 61 7.12 7.65 34.18
C VAL A 61 6.65 6.58 35.13
N THR A 62 7.02 6.72 36.39
CA THR A 62 6.59 5.81 37.45
C THR A 62 6.17 6.58 38.68
N SER A 63 5.17 6.06 39.36
CA SER A 63 4.72 6.57 40.65
C SER A 63 4.19 5.44 41.52
N VAL A 64 4.20 5.65 42.83
CA VAL A 64 3.55 4.74 43.77
C VAL A 64 2.31 5.42 44.31
N PHE A 65 1.16 4.76 44.17
CA PHE A 65 -0.13 5.34 44.50
C PHE A 65 -0.18 5.83 45.95
N LYS A 66 -0.53 7.11 46.14
CA LYS A 66 -0.64 7.81 47.44
C LYS A 66 0.67 7.92 48.23
N ILE A 67 1.83 7.85 47.58
CA ILE A 67 3.12 8.01 48.26
C ILE A 67 3.99 9.04 47.54
N GLU A 68 4.12 10.21 48.15
CA GLU A 68 4.97 11.28 47.65
C GLU A 68 6.47 10.91 47.74
N GLY A 69 7.28 11.43 46.81
CA GLY A 69 8.73 11.18 46.75
C GLY A 69 9.13 9.83 46.14
N TYR A 70 8.16 9.05 45.66
CA TYR A 70 8.38 7.82 44.87
C TYR A 70 7.99 8.00 43.39
N GLU A 71 7.68 9.22 43.00
CA GLU A 71 7.44 9.61 41.62
C GLU A 71 8.78 9.87 40.93
N ALA A 72 8.96 9.29 39.75
CA ALA A 72 10.18 9.49 38.98
C ALA A 72 9.90 9.43 37.48
N GLN A 73 10.55 10.33 36.74
CA GLN A 73 10.75 10.17 35.31
C GLN A 73 12.12 9.53 35.12
N VAL A 74 12.14 8.33 34.55
CA VAL A 74 13.35 7.52 34.45
C VAL A 74 13.60 7.16 32.99
N GLN A 75 14.87 7.04 32.63
CA GLN A 75 15.28 6.55 31.34
C GLN A 75 15.93 5.17 31.52
N VAL A 76 15.60 4.23 30.63
CA VAL A 76 16.29 2.94 30.59
C VAL A 76 17.73 3.16 30.12
N LEU A 77 18.68 2.82 30.97
CA LEU A 77 20.11 3.00 30.76
C LEU A 77 20.67 1.98 29.76
N GLY A 78 21.93 2.19 29.33
CA GLY A 78 22.61 1.33 28.35
C GLY A 78 22.85 -0.10 28.81
N ASP A 79 22.84 -0.33 30.12
CA ASP A 79 22.90 -1.66 30.74
C ASP A 79 21.52 -2.32 30.92
N GLY A 80 20.44 -1.65 30.50
CA GLY A 80 19.08 -2.17 30.60
C GLY A 80 18.37 -1.89 31.90
N THR A 81 18.94 -1.05 32.76
CA THR A 81 18.39 -0.77 34.09
C THR A 81 17.71 0.59 34.17
N ILE A 82 16.88 0.79 35.19
CA ILE A 82 16.31 2.09 35.58
C ILE A 82 16.66 2.38 37.04
N ASN A 83 16.82 3.66 37.37
CA ASN A 83 17.10 4.09 38.74
C ASN A 83 15.83 4.62 39.41
N LEU A 84 15.43 3.99 40.50
CA LEU A 84 14.19 4.27 41.21
C LEU A 84 14.45 4.84 42.61
N PRO A 85 13.61 5.78 43.10
CA PRO A 85 13.74 6.34 44.44
C PRO A 85 13.73 5.24 45.52
N ARG A 86 14.76 5.20 46.37
CA ARG A 86 14.94 4.26 47.50
C ARG A 86 15.09 2.77 47.13
N LEU A 87 14.58 2.33 45.98
CA LEU A 87 14.77 0.98 45.47
C LEU A 87 16.11 0.82 44.73
N GLY A 88 16.65 1.91 44.18
CA GLY A 88 17.91 1.88 43.45
C GLY A 88 17.73 1.33 42.02
N THR A 89 18.72 0.59 41.55
CA THR A 89 18.79 0.09 40.18
C THR A 89 17.94 -1.17 39.99
N VAL A 90 17.08 -1.17 38.97
CA VAL A 90 16.21 -2.30 38.61
C VAL A 90 16.37 -2.64 37.14
N GLU A 91 16.59 -3.91 36.84
CA GLU A 91 16.67 -4.43 35.47
C GLU A 91 15.29 -4.49 34.81
N VAL A 92 15.16 -3.85 33.64
CA VAL A 92 13.92 -3.81 32.86
C VAL A 92 14.09 -4.20 31.40
N TRP A 93 15.30 -4.48 30.95
CA TRP A 93 15.58 -4.88 29.57
C TRP A 93 14.73 -6.08 29.16
N GLY A 94 14.07 -5.97 28.02
CA GLY A 94 13.33 -7.07 27.41
C GLY A 94 12.01 -7.39 28.09
N LEU A 95 11.70 -6.73 29.21
CA LEU A 95 10.41 -6.87 29.87
C LEU A 95 9.33 -6.07 29.14
N THR A 96 8.12 -6.59 29.19
CA THR A 96 6.93 -5.77 28.92
C THR A 96 6.69 -4.78 30.06
N LEU A 97 5.92 -3.72 29.80
CA LEU A 97 5.53 -2.74 30.84
C LEU A 97 4.91 -3.42 32.07
N GLU A 98 4.08 -4.44 31.84
CA GLU A 98 3.41 -5.18 32.91
C GLU A 98 4.41 -6.01 33.74
N GLU A 99 5.33 -6.72 33.09
CA GLU A 99 6.39 -7.48 33.76
C GLU A 99 7.35 -6.55 34.54
N ALA A 100 7.67 -5.39 33.98
CA ALA A 100 8.48 -4.37 34.65
C ALA A 100 7.75 -3.78 35.87
N ARG A 101 6.47 -3.42 35.73
CA ARG A 101 5.63 -2.94 36.83
C ARG A 101 5.57 -3.95 37.97
N GLN A 102 5.39 -5.23 37.64
CA GLN A 102 5.37 -6.30 38.64
C GLN A 102 6.71 -6.42 39.36
N ARG A 103 7.83 -6.44 38.62
CA ARG A 103 9.18 -6.50 39.20
C ARG A 103 9.49 -5.32 40.11
N ILE A 104 9.11 -4.11 39.72
CA ILE A 104 9.27 -2.90 40.54
C ILE A 104 8.38 -2.98 41.79
N THR A 105 7.15 -3.46 41.65
CA THR A 105 6.23 -3.67 42.77
C THR A 105 6.81 -4.64 43.79
N ASP A 106 7.39 -5.74 43.32
CA ASP A 106 8.03 -6.75 44.17
C ASP A 106 9.25 -6.18 44.90
N GLY A 107 10.06 -5.35 44.21
CA GLY A 107 11.18 -4.63 44.82
C GLY A 107 10.75 -3.69 45.95
N TYR A 108 9.70 -2.89 45.72
CA TYR A 108 9.21 -1.94 46.73
C TYR A 108 8.57 -2.59 47.96
N ARG A 109 8.17 -3.87 47.91
CA ARG A 109 7.60 -4.58 49.08
C ARG A 109 8.57 -4.66 50.26
N GLN A 110 9.87 -4.51 50.03
CA GLN A 110 10.88 -4.46 51.08
C GLN A 110 10.80 -3.18 51.93
N PHE A 111 10.24 -2.10 51.36
CA PHE A 111 10.19 -0.78 51.99
C PHE A 111 8.75 -0.34 52.30
N LEU A 112 7.76 -0.86 51.56
CA LEU A 112 6.36 -0.42 51.60
C LEU A 112 5.42 -1.61 51.84
N ARG A 113 4.36 -1.39 52.62
CA ARG A 113 3.28 -2.38 52.78
C ARG A 113 2.29 -2.26 51.63
N ARG A 114 2.20 -3.28 50.77
CA ARG A 114 1.28 -3.37 49.61
C ARG A 114 1.42 -2.18 48.63
N PRO A 115 2.61 -1.96 48.04
CA PRO A 115 2.79 -0.88 47.07
C PRO A 115 1.95 -1.13 45.81
N LEU A 116 1.35 -0.06 45.27
CA LEU A 116 0.66 -0.05 43.98
C LEU A 116 1.45 0.84 43.04
N VAL A 117 2.25 0.23 42.17
CA VAL A 117 3.13 0.94 41.23
C VAL A 117 2.39 1.20 39.93
N TYR A 118 2.39 2.45 39.51
CA TYR A 118 2.07 2.88 38.17
C TYR A 118 3.36 3.01 37.35
N LEU A 119 3.33 2.54 36.11
CA LEU A 119 4.43 2.60 35.17
C LEU A 119 3.86 2.81 33.78
N ASP A 120 4.33 3.83 33.07
CA ASP A 120 3.89 4.12 31.71
C ASP A 120 5.07 4.56 30.82
N LEU A 121 4.93 4.32 29.53
CA LEU A 121 5.91 4.70 28.51
C LEU A 121 5.60 6.11 28.01
N VAL A 122 6.40 7.08 28.44
CA VAL A 122 6.26 8.47 28.00
C VAL A 122 6.77 8.65 26.58
N LYS A 123 7.95 8.09 26.30
CA LYS A 123 8.59 8.21 24.99
C LYS A 123 9.32 6.93 24.61
N PRO A 124 8.94 6.27 23.51
CA PRO A 124 9.68 5.14 22.99
C PRO A 124 11.05 5.57 22.44
N ARG A 125 12.04 4.67 22.52
CA ARG A 125 13.31 4.85 21.82
C ARG A 125 13.11 4.84 20.31
N PRO A 126 13.93 5.58 19.54
CA PRO A 126 13.88 5.53 18.09
C PRO A 126 14.33 4.14 17.59
N VAL A 127 13.68 3.65 16.54
CA VAL A 127 14.01 2.36 15.94
C VAL A 127 15.24 2.50 15.06
N ARG A 128 16.27 1.70 15.33
CA ARG A 128 17.45 1.60 14.47
C ARG A 128 17.37 0.32 13.65
N VAL A 129 17.33 0.48 12.33
CA VAL A 129 17.23 -0.64 11.38
C VAL A 129 18.42 -0.61 10.43
N THR A 130 18.97 -1.79 10.15
CA THR A 130 20.07 -1.92 9.19
C THR A 130 19.54 -2.38 7.84
N VAL A 131 19.77 -1.60 6.78
CA VAL A 131 19.35 -1.97 5.42
C VAL A 131 20.59 -2.33 4.60
N THR A 132 20.60 -3.54 4.03
CA THR A 132 21.74 -4.09 3.31
C THR A 132 21.36 -4.64 1.93
N GLY A 133 22.35 -4.71 1.04
CA GLY A 133 22.20 -5.31 -0.28
C GLY A 133 21.78 -4.33 -1.37
N GLN A 134 20.91 -4.77 -2.28
CA GLN A 134 20.54 -4.06 -3.51
C GLN A 134 19.45 -3.00 -3.31
N VAL A 135 19.75 -2.01 -2.48
CA VAL A 135 18.96 -0.77 -2.30
C VAL A 135 19.74 0.42 -2.82
N LEU A 136 19.10 1.58 -3.03
CA LEU A 136 19.81 2.78 -3.48
C LEU A 136 20.81 3.30 -2.43
N ARG A 137 20.45 3.25 -1.15
CA ARG A 137 21.27 3.74 -0.04
C ARG A 137 21.33 2.67 1.06
N PRO A 138 22.28 1.72 1.00
CA PRO A 138 22.49 0.80 2.10
C PRO A 138 23.08 1.54 3.31
N GLY A 139 22.70 1.15 4.52
CA GLY A 139 23.15 1.82 5.74
C GLY A 139 22.24 1.57 6.94
N VAL A 140 22.56 2.24 8.05
CA VAL A 140 21.74 2.23 9.26
C VAL A 140 20.80 3.41 9.22
N PHE A 141 19.51 3.16 9.41
CA PHE A 141 18.47 4.17 9.44
C PHE A 141 17.88 4.25 10.83
N THR A 142 17.67 5.48 11.31
CA THR A 142 16.99 5.76 12.57
C THR A 142 15.62 6.33 12.24
N LEU A 143 14.56 5.68 12.71
CA LEU A 143 13.18 6.12 12.52
C LEU A 143 12.60 6.53 13.89
N PRO A 144 11.95 7.70 13.98
CA PRO A 144 11.17 8.03 15.16
C PRO A 144 10.01 7.03 15.29
N VAL A 145 9.56 6.82 16.53
CA VAL A 145 8.31 6.11 16.82
C VAL A 145 7.37 7.15 17.40
N ASP A 146 6.30 7.48 16.69
CA ASP A 146 5.28 8.43 17.11
C ASP A 146 4.13 7.68 17.79
N SER A 147 4.17 7.59 19.12
CA SER A 147 3.11 6.94 19.91
C SER A 147 1.75 7.68 19.87
N GLN A 148 1.65 8.82 19.18
CA GLN A 148 0.37 9.45 18.87
C GLN A 148 -0.28 8.69 17.71
N GLY A 149 -1.03 7.64 18.08
CA GLY A 149 -1.73 6.79 17.13
C GLY A 149 -2.42 7.60 16.03
N SER A 150 -2.13 7.27 14.78
CA SER A 150 -2.93 7.69 13.65
C SER A 150 -4.34 7.13 13.88
N VAL A 151 -5.24 8.02 14.29
CA VAL A 151 -6.67 7.73 14.31
C VAL A 151 -7.04 7.58 12.84
N ASP A 152 -7.31 6.34 12.42
CA ASP A 152 -7.99 6.14 11.15
C ASP A 152 -9.30 6.95 11.17
N SER A 153 -9.80 7.38 10.01
CA SER A 153 -11.06 8.14 9.96
C SER A 153 -12.28 7.32 10.45
N SER A 154 -12.08 6.06 10.86
CA SER A 154 -13.07 5.13 11.42
C SER A 154 -13.14 5.12 12.95
N GLY A 155 -12.17 5.70 13.67
CA GLY A 155 -12.21 5.82 15.13
C GLY A 155 -12.12 4.50 15.89
N ASP A 156 -11.55 3.45 15.28
CA ASP A 156 -11.34 2.16 15.93
C ASP A 156 -9.96 2.12 16.63
N PRO A 157 -9.89 2.04 17.98
CA PRO A 157 -8.62 2.01 18.71
C PRO A 157 -7.79 0.73 18.50
N THR A 158 -8.34 -0.27 17.79
CA THR A 158 -7.66 -1.55 17.51
C THR A 158 -7.15 -1.67 16.06
N ALA A 159 -7.45 -0.68 15.22
CA ALA A 159 -6.92 -0.62 13.88
C ALA A 159 -5.51 -0.02 13.91
N VAL A 160 -4.49 -0.87 13.82
CA VAL A 160 -3.19 -0.45 13.29
C VAL A 160 -3.48 0.18 11.92
N GLY A 161 -3.41 1.51 11.83
CA GLY A 161 -3.61 2.22 10.58
C GLY A 161 -2.72 1.64 9.48
N SER A 162 -3.05 1.89 8.21
CA SER A 162 -2.25 1.45 7.06
C SER A 162 -0.78 1.95 7.08
N ASP A 163 -0.46 2.83 8.02
CA ASP A 163 0.82 3.46 8.35
C ASP A 163 1.52 2.87 9.59
N GLY A 164 0.94 1.89 10.29
CA GLY A 164 1.61 1.17 11.39
C GLY A 164 1.39 1.74 12.79
N GLY A 165 0.40 2.62 12.99
CA GLY A 165 0.04 3.12 14.34
C GLY A 165 1.20 3.82 15.05
N GLY A 166 2.08 4.44 14.27
CA GLY A 166 3.27 5.15 14.73
C GLY A 166 4.55 4.32 14.84
N TRP A 167 4.48 3.03 14.53
CA TRP A 167 5.66 2.17 14.39
C TRP A 167 6.13 2.12 12.95
N PRO A 168 7.44 2.21 12.69
CA PRO A 168 7.96 2.18 11.33
C PRO A 168 7.70 0.83 10.67
N SER A 169 7.39 0.87 9.38
CA SER A 169 7.10 -0.35 8.58
C SER A 169 8.23 -0.71 7.62
N MET A 170 8.25 -1.95 7.12
CA MET A 170 9.27 -2.40 6.17
C MET A 170 9.31 -1.53 4.92
N VAL A 171 8.14 -1.21 4.35
CA VAL A 171 8.04 -0.37 3.15
C VAL A 171 8.61 1.02 3.41
N GLU A 172 8.30 1.63 4.55
CA GLU A 172 8.82 2.95 4.93
C GLU A 172 10.35 2.94 5.04
N VAL A 173 10.92 1.93 5.69
CA VAL A 173 12.37 1.79 5.81
C VAL A 173 13.04 1.65 4.44
N ILE A 174 12.46 0.84 3.55
CA ILE A 174 12.96 0.67 2.18
C ILE A 174 12.87 2.00 1.41
N GLN A 175 11.76 2.73 1.52
CA GLN A 175 11.62 4.06 0.92
C GLN A 175 12.66 5.05 1.46
N LYS A 176 12.94 5.03 2.77
CA LYS A 176 13.98 5.86 3.40
C LYS A 176 15.39 5.50 2.90
N ALA A 177 15.61 4.23 2.56
CA ALA A 177 16.80 3.75 1.87
C ALA A 177 16.84 4.13 0.37
N GLY A 178 15.89 4.95 -0.11
CA GLY A 178 15.76 5.37 -1.50
C GLY A 178 15.07 4.34 -2.40
N GLY A 179 14.50 3.29 -1.83
CA GLY A 179 13.89 2.19 -2.57
C GLY A 179 14.89 1.10 -2.97
N ILE A 180 14.38 0.11 -3.69
CA ILE A 180 15.15 -1.04 -4.18
C ILE A 180 15.88 -0.66 -5.47
N SER A 181 17.13 -1.09 -5.60
CA SER A 181 17.94 -0.86 -6.80
C SER A 181 17.38 -1.61 -8.01
N ALA A 182 17.74 -1.18 -9.22
CA ALA A 182 17.31 -1.82 -10.47
C ALA A 182 17.68 -3.32 -10.56
N THR A 183 18.70 -3.73 -9.81
CA THR A 183 19.19 -5.11 -9.73
C THR A 183 18.72 -5.86 -8.49
N GLY A 184 17.85 -5.27 -7.66
CA GLY A 184 17.35 -5.87 -6.43
C GLY A 184 16.21 -6.87 -6.66
N ASP A 185 16.17 -7.90 -5.82
CA ASP A 185 15.11 -8.90 -5.85
C ASP A 185 13.94 -8.51 -4.95
N LEU A 186 12.83 -8.10 -5.57
CA LEU A 186 11.56 -7.79 -4.90
C LEU A 186 10.78 -9.05 -4.49
N GLY A 187 11.13 -10.22 -5.03
CA GLY A 187 10.48 -11.49 -4.69
C GLY A 187 11.06 -12.17 -3.45
N HIS A 188 12.24 -11.74 -3.01
CA HIS A 188 12.97 -12.33 -1.89
C HIS A 188 13.55 -11.25 -0.98
N LEU A 189 12.68 -10.45 -0.38
CA LEU A 189 13.06 -9.50 0.66
C LEU A 189 13.14 -10.21 2.00
N GLU A 190 14.24 -10.06 2.72
CA GLU A 190 14.45 -10.74 3.99
C GLU A 190 14.45 -9.75 5.15
N LEU A 191 13.67 -10.04 6.19
CA LEU A 191 13.70 -9.39 7.49
C LEU A 191 14.38 -10.31 8.49
N LEU A 192 15.50 -9.85 9.05
CA LEU A 192 16.25 -10.51 10.10
C LEU A 192 15.92 -9.82 11.42
N ARG A 193 15.28 -10.53 12.33
CA ARG A 193 14.89 -10.03 13.65
C ARG A 193 15.77 -10.67 14.72
N PRO A 194 16.59 -9.88 15.44
CA PRO A 194 17.39 -10.42 16.54
C PRO A 194 16.46 -10.97 17.63
N SER A 195 16.96 -11.95 18.39
CA SER A 195 16.22 -12.45 19.54
C SER A 195 16.04 -11.34 20.58
N PRO A 196 14.87 -11.22 21.23
CA PRO A 196 14.69 -10.31 22.36
C PRO A 196 15.63 -10.60 23.54
N ILE A 197 16.13 -11.83 23.63
CA ILE A 197 17.06 -12.29 24.65
C ILE A 197 18.49 -12.14 24.10
N PRO A 198 19.40 -11.45 24.82
CA PRO A 198 20.80 -11.36 24.42
C PRO A 198 21.41 -12.73 24.12
N GLY A 199 22.05 -12.87 22.96
CA GLY A 199 22.66 -14.13 22.51
C GLY A 199 21.70 -15.16 21.91
N GLY A 200 20.40 -14.88 21.84
CA GLY A 200 19.43 -15.77 21.18
C GLY A 200 19.54 -15.79 19.65
N PRO A 201 18.94 -16.79 18.98
CA PRO A 201 19.01 -16.92 17.52
C PRO A 201 18.23 -15.80 16.81
N THR A 202 18.78 -15.32 15.69
CA THR A 202 18.09 -14.36 14.81
C THR A 202 17.02 -15.08 13.99
N GLN A 203 15.79 -14.56 14.02
CA GLN A 203 14.68 -15.05 13.21
C GLN A 203 14.73 -14.42 11.82
N SER A 204 14.41 -15.19 10.77
CA SER A 204 14.41 -14.72 9.38
C SER A 204 13.03 -14.87 8.76
N TYR A 205 12.52 -13.81 8.17
CA TYR A 205 11.24 -13.78 7.45
C TYR A 205 11.49 -13.36 6.01
N VAL A 206 10.83 -14.03 5.06
CA VAL A 206 10.98 -13.76 3.62
C VAL A 206 9.66 -13.26 3.07
N PHE A 207 9.71 -12.17 2.28
CA PHE A 207 8.56 -11.52 1.70
C PHE A 207 8.72 -11.42 0.17
N ASP A 208 7.67 -11.82 -0.53
CA ASP A 208 7.55 -11.70 -1.99
C ASP A 208 6.60 -10.56 -2.34
N TYR A 209 7.17 -9.39 -2.58
CA TYR A 209 6.42 -8.23 -3.06
C TYR A 209 6.24 -8.27 -4.58
N LEU A 210 7.11 -8.96 -5.31
CA LEU A 210 7.05 -9.03 -6.77
C LEU A 210 5.77 -9.69 -7.26
N THR A 211 5.36 -10.79 -6.63
CA THR A 211 4.12 -11.51 -6.98
C THR A 211 2.89 -10.64 -6.77
N VAL A 212 2.85 -9.90 -5.65
CA VAL A 212 1.75 -8.99 -5.35
C VAL A 212 1.69 -7.82 -6.35
N LEU A 213 2.85 -7.28 -6.73
CA LEU A 213 2.93 -6.22 -7.73
C LEU A 213 2.49 -6.67 -9.14
N LYS A 214 2.75 -7.94 -9.50
CA LYS A 214 2.38 -8.51 -10.80
C LYS A 214 0.91 -8.86 -10.90
N ASN A 215 0.41 -9.55 -9.88
CA ASN A 215 -0.89 -10.21 -9.93
C ASN A 215 -1.99 -9.40 -9.22
N GLY A 216 -1.61 -8.29 -8.58
CA GLY A 216 -2.46 -7.60 -7.63
C GLY A 216 -2.61 -8.38 -6.32
N GLY A 217 -3.07 -7.70 -5.27
CA GLY A 217 -3.27 -8.29 -3.94
C GLY A 217 -2.69 -7.43 -2.83
N PHE A 218 -2.67 -7.99 -1.63
CA PHE A 218 -2.11 -7.35 -0.44
C PHE A 218 -0.70 -7.90 -0.17
N ALA A 219 0.29 -7.01 -0.12
CA ALA A 219 1.64 -7.36 0.30
C ALA A 219 1.74 -7.18 1.82
N PRO A 220 2.21 -8.19 2.57
CA PRO A 220 2.41 -8.03 3.99
C PRO A 220 3.45 -6.93 4.26
N ASN A 221 3.05 -5.88 4.97
CA ASN A 221 3.95 -4.81 5.40
C ASN A 221 4.25 -4.97 6.90
N PRO A 222 5.27 -5.76 7.29
CA PRO A 222 5.57 -6.00 8.70
C PRO A 222 6.08 -4.73 9.38
N LEU A 223 5.72 -4.56 10.65
CA LEU A 223 6.33 -3.56 11.53
C LEU A 223 7.80 -3.91 11.79
N ILE A 224 8.63 -2.88 11.88
CA ILE A 224 10.07 -2.93 12.10
C ILE A 224 10.36 -2.53 13.53
N TYR A 225 11.16 -3.35 14.21
CA TYR A 225 11.61 -3.08 15.57
C TYR A 225 13.08 -2.71 15.58
N ASP A 226 13.49 -2.11 16.69
CA ASP A 226 14.88 -1.76 16.95
C ASP A 226 15.79 -3.00 16.87
N GLY A 227 16.87 -2.88 16.10
CA GLY A 227 17.82 -3.97 15.84
C GLY A 227 17.47 -4.86 14.66
N ASP A 228 16.28 -4.72 14.05
CA ASP A 228 15.93 -5.45 12.83
C ASP A 228 16.92 -5.11 11.70
N SER A 229 17.15 -6.08 10.81
CA SER A 229 17.94 -5.90 9.59
C SER A 229 17.15 -6.33 8.36
N ILE A 230 17.09 -5.47 7.35
CA ILE A 230 16.45 -5.75 6.07
C ILE A 230 17.54 -6.05 5.04
N ARG A 231 17.42 -7.19 4.37
CA ARG A 231 18.38 -7.63 3.35
C ARG A 231 17.69 -7.79 2.00
N VAL A 232 18.21 -7.08 1.01
CA VAL A 232 17.75 -7.12 -0.38
C VAL A 232 18.80 -7.82 -1.23
N ARG A 233 18.51 -9.03 -1.72
CA ARG A 233 19.45 -9.77 -2.56
C ARG A 233 19.47 -9.23 -3.99
N LYS A 234 20.47 -9.64 -4.76
CA LYS A 234 20.52 -9.39 -6.20
C LYS A 234 19.57 -10.33 -6.91
N SER A 235 18.75 -9.79 -7.82
CA SER A 235 17.84 -10.59 -8.63
C SER A 235 18.63 -11.48 -9.59
N THR A 236 18.26 -12.75 -9.64
CA THR A 236 18.81 -13.76 -10.56
C THR A 236 18.05 -13.83 -11.88
N SER A 237 16.87 -13.20 -11.95
CA SER A 237 16.06 -13.13 -13.16
C SER A 237 16.33 -11.82 -13.91
N PRO A 238 16.50 -11.82 -15.24
CA PRO A 238 16.50 -10.59 -16.02
C PRO A 238 15.11 -9.97 -15.87
N ILE A 239 15.04 -8.92 -15.05
CA ILE A 239 13.81 -8.15 -14.85
C ILE A 239 13.41 -7.63 -16.23
N ASN A 240 12.28 -8.07 -16.78
CA ASN A 240 11.65 -7.34 -17.88
C ASN A 240 11.45 -5.92 -17.35
N VAL A 241 12.18 -4.99 -17.97
CA VAL A 241 12.38 -3.58 -17.59
C VAL A 241 11.05 -2.84 -17.33
N ASP A 242 9.95 -3.44 -17.76
CA ASP A 242 8.55 -3.04 -17.59
C ASP A 242 8.02 -3.17 -16.14
N LEU A 243 8.60 -4.05 -15.32
CA LEU A 243 8.25 -4.18 -13.89
C LEU A 243 8.97 -3.14 -13.01
N LEU A 244 10.10 -2.60 -13.48
CA LEU A 244 10.82 -1.50 -12.81
C LEU A 244 9.96 -0.22 -12.78
N THR A 245 9.11 0.00 -13.78
CA THR A 245 8.14 1.10 -13.84
C THR A 245 6.93 0.94 -12.92
N THR A 246 6.67 -0.27 -12.42
CA THR A 246 5.55 -0.57 -11.49
C THR A 246 6.02 -0.82 -10.05
N ALA A 247 7.24 -1.31 -9.86
CA ALA A 247 7.88 -1.41 -8.55
C ALA A 247 8.43 -0.06 -8.06
N ALA A 248 9.02 0.76 -8.96
CA ALA A 248 9.50 2.10 -8.58
C ALA A 248 8.37 3.04 -8.16
N SER A 249 7.13 2.82 -8.60
CA SER A 249 5.99 3.62 -8.14
C SER A 249 5.54 3.31 -6.71
N ASN A 250 5.80 2.08 -6.21
CA ASN A 250 5.39 1.66 -4.87
C ASN A 250 6.43 1.97 -3.77
N PHE A 251 7.65 2.33 -4.16
CA PHE A 251 8.75 2.67 -3.25
C PHE A 251 9.34 4.08 -3.52
N ALA A 252 8.57 4.95 -4.19
CA ALA A 252 8.84 6.38 -4.41
C ALA A 252 8.40 7.23 -3.18
N PRO A 253 8.89 8.48 -3.01
CA PRO A 253 8.89 9.21 -1.73
C PRO A 253 7.50 9.37 -1.11
N ALA A 254 7.46 9.57 0.21
CA ALA A 254 6.23 9.67 1.03
C ALA A 254 5.13 10.56 0.41
N ALA A 255 5.52 11.60 -0.33
CA ALA A 255 4.63 12.39 -1.16
C ALA A 255 5.11 12.43 -2.62
N ILE A 256 4.15 12.40 -3.55
CA ILE A 256 4.35 12.54 -4.99
C ILE A 256 3.65 13.81 -5.48
N ASN A 257 4.21 14.44 -6.52
CA ASN A 257 3.60 15.59 -7.18
C ASN A 257 2.80 15.10 -8.38
N VAL A 258 1.51 15.47 -8.44
CA VAL A 258 0.60 15.14 -9.53
C VAL A 258 0.03 16.44 -10.08
N GLN A 259 -0.01 16.60 -11.39
CA GLN A 259 -0.62 17.76 -12.02
C GLN A 259 -2.11 17.49 -12.22
N VAL A 260 -2.98 18.31 -11.64
CA VAL A 260 -4.43 18.24 -11.87
C VAL A 260 -4.87 19.43 -12.70
N VAL A 261 -5.50 19.18 -13.85
CA VAL A 261 -5.96 20.22 -14.78
C VAL A 261 -7.41 19.97 -15.23
N GLY A 262 -8.06 21.02 -15.72
CA GLY A 262 -9.45 20.96 -16.19
C GLY A 262 -10.46 21.50 -15.18
N GLU A 263 -11.66 20.93 -15.14
CA GLU A 263 -12.80 21.42 -14.34
C GLU A 263 -12.77 20.94 -12.88
N VAL A 264 -11.67 21.23 -12.19
CA VAL A 264 -11.50 21.07 -10.73
C VAL A 264 -11.49 22.44 -10.04
N PHE A 265 -11.76 22.48 -8.73
CA PHE A 265 -11.84 23.76 -8.00
C PHE A 265 -10.51 24.52 -7.95
N SER A 266 -9.39 23.82 -7.75
CA SER A 266 -8.04 24.40 -7.72
C SER A 266 -7.11 23.61 -8.65
N PRO A 267 -7.05 23.95 -9.95
CA PRO A 267 -6.10 23.34 -10.88
C PRO A 267 -4.66 23.68 -10.50
N GLY A 268 -3.74 22.74 -10.67
CA GLY A 268 -2.33 22.94 -10.36
C GLY A 268 -1.59 21.66 -9.97
N VAL A 269 -0.38 21.83 -9.45
CA VAL A 269 0.40 20.74 -8.85
C VAL A 269 -0.18 20.44 -7.47
N VAL A 270 -0.54 19.18 -7.24
CA VAL A 270 -1.08 18.68 -5.98
C VAL A 270 -0.11 17.65 -5.40
N GLN A 271 0.17 17.77 -4.11
CA GLN A 271 0.94 16.78 -3.36
C GLN A 271 -0.01 15.75 -2.75
N VAL A 272 0.23 14.48 -3.05
CA VAL A 272 -0.51 13.35 -2.48
C VAL A 272 0.45 12.29 -1.98
N GLY A 273 -0.02 11.39 -1.11
CA GLY A 273 0.80 10.29 -0.61
C GLY A 273 1.31 9.37 -1.73
N SER A 274 2.43 8.70 -1.50
CA SER A 274 2.89 7.61 -2.38
C SER A 274 1.80 6.54 -2.51
N ASN A 275 1.53 6.05 -3.72
CA ASN A 275 0.41 5.14 -4.04
C ASN A 275 -1.00 5.70 -3.80
N ALA A 276 -1.16 7.02 -3.59
CA ALA A 276 -2.48 7.58 -3.41
C ALA A 276 -3.35 7.34 -4.67
N PRO A 277 -4.63 7.00 -4.48
CA PRO A 277 -5.53 6.71 -5.58
C PRO A 277 -5.81 7.97 -6.39
N LEU A 278 -6.20 7.83 -7.67
CA LEU A 278 -6.58 8.97 -8.51
C LEU A 278 -7.58 9.92 -7.83
N SER A 279 -8.52 9.36 -7.07
CA SER A 279 -9.51 10.16 -6.34
C SER A 279 -8.92 11.13 -5.33
N SER A 280 -7.80 10.77 -4.70
CA SER A 280 -7.13 11.62 -3.71
C SER A 280 -6.61 12.93 -4.32
N ALA A 281 -6.03 12.88 -5.52
CA ALA A 281 -5.52 14.08 -6.18
C ALA A 281 -6.66 15.02 -6.59
N ILE A 282 -7.78 14.46 -7.06
CA ILE A 282 -8.98 15.25 -7.40
C ILE A 282 -9.57 15.87 -6.13
N LEU A 283 -9.70 15.12 -5.05
CA LEU A 283 -10.18 15.65 -3.77
C LEU A 283 -9.25 16.72 -3.20
N ALA A 284 -7.94 16.51 -3.26
CA ALA A 284 -6.94 17.49 -2.84
C ALA A 284 -6.91 18.75 -3.72
N SER A 285 -7.38 18.66 -4.97
CA SER A 285 -7.67 19.83 -5.83
C SER A 285 -8.99 20.54 -5.51
N GLY A 286 -9.68 20.14 -4.42
CA GLY A 286 -10.98 20.66 -3.99
C GLY A 286 -12.18 19.93 -4.60
N GLY A 287 -11.97 18.85 -5.34
CA GLY A 287 -13.00 18.07 -6.02
C GLY A 287 -13.30 18.55 -7.45
N VAL A 288 -14.25 17.87 -8.08
CA VAL A 288 -14.76 18.22 -9.43
C VAL A 288 -15.76 19.37 -9.32
N THR A 289 -15.64 20.38 -10.17
CA THR A 289 -16.60 21.50 -10.21
C THR A 289 -17.95 21.06 -10.77
N ARG A 290 -18.99 21.91 -10.65
CA ARG A 290 -20.32 21.66 -11.23
C ARG A 290 -20.32 21.44 -12.75
N ARG A 291 -19.28 21.91 -13.46
CA ARG A 291 -19.14 21.76 -14.92
C ARG A 291 -18.25 20.59 -15.32
N GLY A 292 -17.56 19.98 -14.36
CA GLY A 292 -16.67 18.86 -14.61
C GLY A 292 -17.40 17.53 -14.80
N SER A 293 -16.80 16.66 -15.60
CA SER A 293 -17.31 15.34 -15.93
C SER A 293 -16.80 14.32 -14.93
N VAL A 294 -17.72 13.71 -14.18
CA VAL A 294 -17.42 12.48 -13.41
C VAL A 294 -17.32 11.25 -14.31
N LYS A 295 -17.83 11.33 -15.55
CA LYS A 295 -17.86 10.21 -16.50
C LYS A 295 -16.56 10.06 -17.27
N ARG A 296 -15.76 11.10 -17.35
CA ARG A 296 -14.52 11.11 -18.14
C ARG A 296 -13.47 11.93 -17.42
N VAL A 297 -12.47 11.21 -16.92
CA VAL A 297 -11.23 11.75 -16.40
C VAL A 297 -10.10 11.02 -17.11
N ASP A 298 -9.20 11.77 -17.71
CA ASP A 298 -8.07 11.22 -18.43
C ASP A 298 -6.83 11.24 -17.52
N LEU A 299 -6.24 10.08 -17.32
CA LEU A 299 -4.94 9.93 -16.68
C LEU A 299 -3.88 9.86 -17.77
N ILE A 300 -3.06 10.91 -17.86
CA ILE A 300 -1.93 10.98 -18.77
C ILE A 300 -0.67 10.63 -18.01
N ARG A 301 0.03 9.61 -18.49
CA ARG A 301 1.30 9.15 -17.93
C ARG A 301 2.37 9.16 -19.01
N VAL A 302 3.46 9.88 -18.76
CA VAL A 302 4.58 9.98 -19.69
C VAL A 302 5.59 8.88 -19.36
N ASP A 303 5.95 8.07 -20.36
CA ASP A 303 7.02 7.09 -20.25
C ASP A 303 8.40 7.77 -20.32
N ARG A 304 9.47 7.04 -19.99
CA ARG A 304 10.85 7.57 -20.05
C ARG A 304 11.35 7.88 -21.46
N GLN A 305 10.64 7.41 -22.49
CA GLN A 305 10.93 7.73 -23.89
C GLN A 305 10.16 9.00 -24.34
N GLY A 306 9.45 9.65 -23.42
CA GLY A 306 8.66 10.85 -23.68
C GLY A 306 7.29 10.55 -24.30
N ARG A 307 6.89 9.28 -24.42
CA ARG A 307 5.61 8.90 -25.00
C ARG A 307 4.52 8.99 -23.93
N SER A 308 3.45 9.70 -24.26
CA SER A 308 2.31 9.88 -23.35
C SER A 308 1.29 8.76 -23.56
N MET A 309 1.01 8.01 -22.50
CA MET A 309 -0.10 7.06 -22.45
C MET A 309 -1.30 7.77 -21.82
N VAL A 310 -2.44 7.76 -22.51
CA VAL A 310 -3.69 8.33 -22.01
C VAL A 310 -4.63 7.19 -21.65
N LYS A 311 -5.09 7.15 -20.39
CA LYS A 311 -6.07 6.20 -19.92
C LYS A 311 -7.34 6.94 -19.49
N GLN A 312 -8.45 6.64 -20.15
CA GLN A 312 -9.74 7.22 -19.80
C GLN A 312 -10.40 6.45 -18.66
N LEU A 313 -10.88 7.18 -17.65
CA LEU A 313 -11.40 6.63 -16.40
C LEU A 313 -12.72 7.31 -16.05
N ARG A 314 -13.56 6.61 -15.29
CA ARG A 314 -14.76 7.18 -14.67
C ARG A 314 -14.40 7.54 -13.23
N TYR A 315 -14.59 8.80 -12.84
CA TYR A 315 -14.32 9.23 -11.48
C TYR A 315 -15.46 8.86 -10.56
N ASP A 316 -15.13 8.20 -9.45
CA ASP A 316 -16.02 7.91 -8.35
C ASP A 316 -15.31 8.28 -7.04
N PRO A 317 -15.83 9.26 -6.27
CA PRO A 317 -15.22 9.69 -5.01
C PRO A 317 -15.26 8.61 -3.91
N HIS A 318 -16.11 7.59 -4.05
CA HIS A 318 -16.26 6.49 -3.07
C HIS A 318 -15.64 5.17 -3.55
N ALA A 319 -14.98 5.15 -4.71
CA ALA A 319 -14.35 3.94 -5.22
C ALA A 319 -13.15 3.49 -4.37
N VAL A 320 -13.14 2.19 -4.03
CA VAL A 320 -12.04 1.53 -3.30
C VAL A 320 -10.71 1.66 -4.07
N LEU A 321 -9.61 1.76 -3.32
CA LEU A 321 -8.25 1.76 -3.86
C LEU A 321 -8.03 0.60 -4.85
N SER A 322 -7.30 0.86 -5.94
CA SER A 322 -6.91 -0.13 -6.95
C SER A 322 -8.06 -0.70 -7.79
N SER A 323 -9.26 -0.12 -7.73
CA SER A 323 -10.30 -0.41 -8.71
C SER A 323 -9.87 0.06 -10.11
N ALA A 324 -10.40 -0.55 -11.17
CA ALA A 324 -10.04 -0.22 -12.56
C ALA A 324 -10.21 1.29 -12.88
N ASN A 325 -11.14 1.94 -12.18
CA ASN A 325 -11.50 3.35 -12.28
C ASN A 325 -10.79 4.26 -11.27
N ASN A 326 -10.08 3.69 -10.29
CA ASN A 326 -9.32 4.43 -9.28
C ASN A 326 -7.89 3.88 -9.14
N PRO A 327 -7.07 3.95 -10.21
CA PRO A 327 -5.71 3.43 -10.20
C PRO A 327 -4.80 4.26 -9.27
N PRO A 328 -3.71 3.66 -8.75
CA PRO A 328 -2.70 4.40 -8.01
C PRO A 328 -1.95 5.38 -8.92
N LEU A 329 -1.75 6.60 -8.41
CA LEU A 329 -1.02 7.67 -9.08
C LEU A 329 0.49 7.50 -8.93
N ARG A 330 1.23 8.05 -9.90
CA ARG A 330 2.69 8.12 -9.92
C ARG A 330 3.14 9.58 -9.94
N ASN A 331 4.35 9.81 -9.42
CA ASN A 331 4.95 11.14 -9.49
C ASN A 331 5.10 11.60 -10.95
N GLY A 332 4.59 12.79 -11.24
CA GLY A 332 4.56 13.36 -12.59
C GLY A 332 3.37 12.95 -13.46
N ASP A 333 2.41 12.19 -12.92
CA ASP A 333 1.14 11.94 -13.61
C ASP A 333 0.37 13.27 -13.81
N VAL A 334 -0.37 13.34 -14.92
CA VAL A 334 -1.31 14.44 -15.20
C VAL A 334 -2.73 13.89 -15.20
N VAL A 335 -3.58 14.45 -14.35
CA VAL A 335 -5.00 14.12 -14.27
C VAL A 335 -5.79 15.25 -14.93
N VAL A 336 -6.53 14.92 -15.99
CA VAL A 336 -7.35 15.87 -16.74
C VAL A 336 -8.82 15.57 -16.45
N VAL A 337 -9.51 16.53 -15.84
CA VAL A 337 -10.96 16.45 -15.62
C VAL A 337 -11.68 17.20 -16.72
N ASP A 338 -12.33 16.46 -17.61
CA ASP A 338 -13.03 17.02 -18.76
C ASP A 338 -14.28 17.80 -18.36
N ARG A 339 -14.74 18.67 -19.26
CA ARG A 339 -16.07 19.28 -19.17
C ARG A 339 -17.15 18.24 -19.41
N ASN A 340 -18.26 18.35 -18.68
CA ASN A 340 -19.46 17.58 -18.98
C ASN A 340 -20.02 18.07 -20.33
N THR A 341 -19.88 17.27 -21.40
CA THR A 341 -20.50 17.59 -22.69
C THR A 341 -22.00 17.39 -22.57
N PHE A 342 -22.70 18.48 -22.29
CA PHE A 342 -24.13 18.58 -22.45
C PHE A 342 -24.45 18.37 -23.94
N THR A 343 -24.94 17.20 -24.31
CA THR A 343 -25.67 17.04 -25.58
C THR A 343 -26.89 17.96 -25.46
N LYS A 344 -26.88 19.09 -26.19
CA LYS A 344 -27.90 20.16 -26.24
C LYS A 344 -29.32 19.58 -26.07
N VAL A 345 -30.23 20.16 -25.29
CA VAL A 345 -30.84 21.51 -25.45
C VAL A 345 -31.31 21.96 -24.06
N THR A 346 -30.76 22.99 -23.44
CA THR A 346 -31.30 24.36 -23.32
C THR A 346 -30.23 25.22 -22.65
N ASP A 347 -29.49 26.01 -23.43
CA ASP A 347 -28.83 27.26 -22.96
C ASP A 347 -28.19 27.99 -24.15
N THR A 348 -28.94 28.07 -25.26
CA THR A 348 -28.66 29.03 -26.34
C THR A 348 -29.77 30.06 -26.37
N MET A 349 -30.01 30.71 -25.23
CA MET A 349 -30.93 31.84 -25.15
C MET A 349 -30.51 32.89 -24.11
N THR A 350 -29.21 33.18 -23.96
CA THR A 350 -28.79 34.46 -23.34
C THR A 350 -27.39 34.94 -23.74
N ASP A 351 -26.92 34.68 -24.97
CA ASP A 351 -25.67 35.30 -25.45
C ASP A 351 -25.66 35.57 -26.97
N ALA A 352 -26.84 35.88 -27.52
CA ALA A 352 -27.00 36.35 -28.89
C ALA A 352 -27.28 37.86 -28.94
N MET A 353 -26.38 38.67 -28.38
CA MET A 353 -26.37 40.13 -28.64
C MET A 353 -24.96 40.71 -28.55
N LEU A 354 -24.04 40.27 -29.42
CA LEU A 354 -22.99 41.14 -29.95
C LEU A 354 -22.68 40.75 -31.41
N PRO A 355 -22.72 41.68 -32.37
CA PRO A 355 -22.43 41.40 -33.78
C PRO A 355 -20.93 41.12 -33.98
N PHE A 356 -20.61 40.13 -34.80
CA PHE A 356 -19.24 39.77 -35.18
C PHE A 356 -18.62 40.87 -36.06
N GLU A 357 -17.58 41.54 -35.57
CA GLU A 357 -16.59 42.23 -36.40
C GLU A 357 -15.44 41.25 -36.72
N PRO A 358 -14.99 41.14 -37.99
CA PRO A 358 -13.94 40.21 -38.38
C PRO A 358 -12.55 40.86 -38.26
N ILE A 359 -11.76 40.49 -37.25
CA ILE A 359 -10.33 40.82 -37.27
C ILE A 359 -9.58 39.74 -38.06
N VAL A 360 -9.36 40.06 -39.32
CA VAL A 360 -8.26 39.53 -40.11
C VAL A 360 -6.97 40.12 -39.53
N ASP A 361 -6.01 39.29 -39.12
CA ASP A 361 -4.63 39.74 -38.96
C ASP A 361 -3.71 38.91 -39.84
N ALA A 362 -2.95 39.64 -40.65
CA ALA A 362 -2.43 39.22 -41.92
C ALA A 362 -0.91 39.12 -41.86
N VAL A 363 -0.36 37.95 -41.51
CA VAL A 363 0.98 37.55 -41.97
C VAL A 363 1.05 36.04 -42.10
N SER A 364 0.66 35.50 -43.26
CA SER A 364 1.28 34.30 -43.87
C SER A 364 0.54 33.86 -45.15
N VAL A 365 0.44 34.75 -46.15
CA VAL A 365 -0.09 34.40 -47.50
C VAL A 365 0.96 34.50 -48.61
N TYR A 366 2.20 34.92 -48.33
CA TYR A 366 3.23 35.08 -49.37
C TYR A 366 4.09 33.83 -49.66
N ARG A 367 3.49 32.63 -49.70
CA ARG A 367 4.20 31.41 -50.16
C ARG A 367 3.46 30.53 -51.17
N LEU A 368 2.35 31.00 -51.77
CA LEU A 368 1.59 30.17 -52.72
C LEU A 368 1.72 30.56 -54.22
N LEU A 369 2.40 31.64 -54.58
CA LEU A 369 2.60 32.02 -55.99
C LEU A 369 4.05 32.49 -56.21
N GLY A 370 4.87 31.58 -56.75
CA GLY A 370 6.29 31.81 -56.96
C GLY A 370 6.59 32.88 -58.01
N LEU A 371 7.04 34.05 -57.55
CA LEU A 371 7.72 35.08 -58.35
C LEU A 371 8.81 35.76 -57.50
N PRO A 372 9.94 36.19 -58.10
CA PRO A 372 11.15 36.59 -57.38
C PRO A 372 11.05 37.97 -56.73
N ALA A 373 11.73 38.13 -55.58
CA ALA A 373 11.78 39.36 -54.80
C ALA A 373 12.48 40.51 -55.56
N PRO A 374 11.97 41.76 -55.48
CA PRO A 374 12.72 42.92 -55.94
C PRO A 374 13.83 43.27 -54.94
N THR A 375 15.02 43.48 -55.51
CA THR A 375 16.26 43.90 -54.85
C THR A 375 16.20 45.33 -54.30
N SER A 376 17.03 45.57 -53.30
CA SER A 376 17.36 46.84 -52.69
C SER A 376 17.83 47.93 -53.67
N VAL A 377 17.34 49.16 -53.52
CA VAL A 377 18.03 50.47 -53.71
C VAL A 377 17.19 51.47 -52.90
N GLY A 378 17.64 52.33 -52.00
CA GLY A 378 18.91 53.06 -51.90
C GLY A 378 18.67 54.54 -52.18
N ARG A 379 18.21 55.31 -51.19
CA ARG A 379 18.77 56.61 -50.76
C ARG A 379 17.96 57.21 -49.62
#